data_AF-A0A945BLD6-F1
#
_entry.id   AF-A0A945BLD6-F1
#
_cell.length_a   1.000
_cell.length_b   1.000
_cell.length_c   1.000
_cell.angle_alpha   90.00
_cell.angle_beta   90.00
_cell.angle_gamma   90.00
#
_symmetry.space_group_name_H-M   'P 1'
#
loop_
_entity.id
_entity.type
_entity.pdbx_description
1 polymer ?
#
loop_
_entity_poly.entity_id
_entity_poly.type
_entity_poly.pdbx_seq_one_letter_code
_entity_poly.pdbx_strand_id
1 'polypeptide(L)'
;GSTNGTYINGNKVAERPLQPSEVITFGEVELKLDGPRKAQSHDKHLEQGVRFGNLDSAPKGPAKGFSKKSHKSGRYFVIFGVVVAVVIIGVLVMAWMKFK
;
A
#
# COMPACT_ATOMS: atom_id res chain seq x y z
N GLY A 1 -4.32 1.57 33.53
CA GLY A 1 -4.87 0.80 32.41
C GLY A 1 -5.70 1.72 31.53
N SER A 2 -5.66 1.53 30.20
CA SER A 2 -6.45 2.34 29.25
C SER A 2 -7.95 2.29 29.58
N THR A 3 -8.62 3.44 29.62
CA THR A 3 -10.07 3.56 29.85
C THR A 3 -10.89 2.75 28.83
N ASN A 4 -10.39 2.67 27.59
CA ASN A 4 -11.05 1.98 26.48
C ASN A 4 -10.47 0.58 26.22
N GLY A 5 -9.45 0.16 26.99
CA GLY A 5 -8.75 -1.11 26.78
C GLY A 5 -7.73 -1.09 25.64
N THR A 6 -6.95 -2.16 25.56
CA THR A 6 -6.02 -2.47 24.48
C THR A 6 -6.47 -3.79 23.87
N TYR A 7 -6.49 -3.87 22.55
CA TYR A 7 -6.88 -5.07 21.83
C TYR A 7 -5.72 -5.55 20.97
N ILE A 8 -5.62 -6.87 20.81
CA ILE A 8 -4.70 -7.48 19.86
C ILE A 8 -5.50 -8.47 19.02
N ASN A 9 -5.50 -8.29 17.69
CA ASN A 9 -6.37 -9.01 16.75
C ASN A 9 -7.85 -9.02 17.19
N GLY A 10 -8.33 -7.90 17.74
CA GLY A 10 -9.72 -7.76 18.23
C GLY A 10 -9.99 -8.34 19.63
N ASN A 11 -9.02 -8.99 20.27
CA ASN A 11 -9.18 -9.52 21.63
C ASN A 11 -8.62 -8.55 22.67
N LYS A 12 -9.41 -8.19 23.70
CA LYS A 12 -8.98 -7.30 24.79
C LYS A 12 -7.91 -7.99 25.64
N VAL A 13 -6.78 -7.32 25.87
CA VAL A 13 -5.67 -7.85 26.66
C VAL A 13 -5.25 -6.86 27.75
N ALA A 14 -4.78 -7.38 28.89
CA ALA A 14 -4.14 -6.58 29.93
C ALA A 14 -2.62 -6.54 29.72
N GLU A 15 -2.01 -7.71 29.50
CA GLU A 15 -0.60 -7.87 29.17
C GLU A 15 -0.42 -9.17 28.38
N ARG A 16 0.26 -9.11 27.23
CA ARG A 16 0.59 -10.30 26.42
C ARG A 16 1.82 -10.03 25.54
N PRO A 17 2.72 -11.01 25.35
CA PRO A 17 3.78 -10.91 24.35
C PRO A 17 3.21 -10.74 22.94
N LEU A 18 3.68 -9.73 22.21
CA LEU A 18 3.26 -9.48 20.84
C LEU A 18 4.14 -10.22 19.85
N GLN A 19 3.53 -10.84 18.85
CA GLN A 19 4.25 -11.45 17.73
C GLN A 19 4.44 -10.47 16.58
N PRO A 20 5.52 -10.60 15.78
CA PRO A 20 5.65 -9.86 14.52
C PRO A 20 4.46 -10.10 13.59
N SER A 21 4.02 -9.06 12.90
CA SER A 21 2.84 -9.01 12.01
C SER A 21 1.48 -8.96 12.71
N GLU A 22 1.47 -8.85 14.04
CA GLU A 22 0.24 -8.76 14.82
C GLU A 22 -0.30 -7.33 14.86
N VAL A 23 -1.63 -7.20 14.90
CA VAL A 23 -2.34 -5.91 14.89
C VAL A 23 -2.79 -5.58 16.30
N ILE A 24 -2.37 -4.43 16.80
CA ILE A 24 -2.76 -3.88 18.09
C ILE A 24 -3.72 -2.72 17.86
N THR A 25 -4.80 -2.66 18.63
CA THR A 25 -5.75 -1.54 18.61
C THR A 25 -5.80 -0.86 19.98
N PHE A 26 -5.60 0.44 19.99
CA PHE A 26 -5.76 1.31 21.17
C PHE A 26 -6.91 2.28 20.90
N GLY A 27 -8.08 2.03 21.48
CA GLY A 27 -9.28 2.81 21.14
C GLY A 27 -9.60 2.72 19.64
N GLU A 28 -9.46 3.83 18.92
CA GLU A 28 -9.72 3.93 17.47
C GLU A 28 -8.47 3.75 16.60
N VAL A 29 -7.27 3.69 17.21
CA VAL A 29 -6.00 3.62 16.47
C VAL A 29 -5.56 2.18 16.30
N GLU A 30 -5.30 1.78 15.06
CA GLU A 30 -4.77 0.46 14.69
C GLU A 30 -3.27 0.56 14.33
N LEU A 31 -2.45 -0.30 14.94
CA LEU A 31 -1.01 -0.38 14.76
C LEU A 31 -0.62 -1.81 14.41
N LYS A 32 -0.02 -1.99 13.23
CA LYS A 32 0.57 -3.27 12.83
C LYS A 32 2.06 -3.27 13.14
N LEU A 33 2.51 -4.23 13.95
CA LEU A 33 3.92 -4.33 14.29
C LEU A 33 4.66 -5.22 13.29
N ASP A 34 5.33 -4.62 12.31
CA ASP A 34 6.27 -5.36 11.45
C ASP A 34 7.57 -5.59 12.24
N GLY A 35 7.59 -6.64 13.07
CA GLY A 35 8.78 -7.05 13.79
C GLY A 35 9.89 -7.54 12.85
N PRO A 36 11.14 -7.67 13.32
CA PRO A 36 12.19 -8.31 12.55
C PRO A 36 11.70 -9.71 12.22
N ARG A 37 11.36 -9.94 10.94
CA ARG A 37 11.15 -11.27 10.39
C ARG A 37 12.40 -12.02 10.83
N LYS A 38 12.27 -13.03 11.72
CA LYS A 38 13.38 -13.98 11.91
C LYS A 38 13.71 -14.38 10.50
N ALA A 39 14.85 -13.90 10.01
CA ALA A 39 15.24 -14.15 8.66
C ALA A 39 15.19 -15.66 8.59
N GLN A 40 14.25 -16.20 7.80
CA GLN A 40 14.41 -17.54 7.29
C GLN A 40 15.85 -17.51 6.81
N SER A 41 16.70 -18.26 7.49
CA SER A 41 18.04 -18.56 7.06
C SER A 41 17.87 -19.35 5.77
N HIS A 42 17.51 -18.65 4.71
CA HIS A 42 18.05 -18.94 3.41
C HIS A 42 19.54 -18.82 3.64
N ASP A 43 20.15 -19.98 3.69
CA ASP A 43 21.56 -20.21 3.53
C ASP A 43 22.06 -19.43 2.30
N LYS A 44 22.31 -18.16 2.54
CA LYS A 44 23.01 -17.23 1.67
C LYS A 44 23.93 -16.48 2.60
N HIS A 45 24.96 -17.19 3.04
CA HIS A 45 26.32 -16.69 3.22
C HIS A 45 26.40 -15.15 3.12
N LEU A 46 26.05 -14.47 4.22
CA LEU A 46 26.04 -13.01 4.30
C LEU A 46 27.45 -12.53 4.66
N GLU A 47 28.41 -12.88 3.82
CA GLU A 47 29.79 -12.42 3.90
C GLU A 47 29.91 -11.12 3.11
N GLN A 48 29.26 -10.04 3.57
CA GLN A 48 29.63 -8.72 3.05
C GLN A 48 29.23 -7.55 3.96
N GLY A 49 30.09 -7.29 4.95
CA GLY A 49 30.48 -5.91 5.23
C GLY A 49 31.20 -5.31 4.00
N VAL A 50 31.41 -4.00 3.97
CA VAL A 50 32.10 -3.29 2.88
C VAL A 50 33.46 -3.93 2.58
N ARG A 51 33.50 -4.82 1.58
CA ARG A 51 34.75 -5.40 1.09
C ARG A 51 35.45 -4.30 0.30
N PHE A 52 36.48 -3.70 0.90
CA PHE A 52 37.36 -2.72 0.25
C PHE A 52 37.96 -3.22 -1.08
N GLY A 53 37.93 -4.53 -1.35
CA GLY A 53 38.37 -5.13 -2.62
C GLY A 53 37.33 -5.19 -3.75
N ASN A 54 36.11 -4.68 -3.56
CA ASN A 54 35.06 -4.66 -4.59
C ASN A 54 34.54 -3.23 -4.90
N LEU A 55 35.37 -2.20 -4.66
CA LEU A 55 35.03 -0.80 -4.97
C LEU A 55 34.94 -0.52 -6.49
N ASP A 56 35.48 -1.40 -7.33
CA ASP A 56 35.45 -1.25 -8.79
C ASP A 56 34.27 -1.98 -9.46
N SER A 57 33.53 -2.80 -8.71
CA SER A 57 32.38 -3.58 -9.20
C SER A 57 31.07 -2.82 -9.05
N ALA A 58 31.02 -1.57 -9.52
CA ALA A 58 29.76 -0.85 -9.66
C ALA A 58 29.00 -1.41 -10.87
N PRO A 59 27.70 -1.76 -10.77
CA PRO A 59 26.92 -2.17 -11.92
C PRO A 59 26.83 -0.99 -12.91
N LYS A 60 27.65 -1.03 -13.96
CA LYS A 60 27.61 -0.07 -15.08
C LYS A 60 26.41 -0.39 -15.96
N GLY A 61 25.23 -0.07 -15.48
CA GLY A 61 23.99 -0.22 -16.23
C GLY A 61 22.91 0.71 -15.68
N PRO A 62 22.04 1.27 -16.54
CA PRO A 62 20.95 2.10 -16.07
C PRO A 62 20.10 1.29 -15.09
N ALA A 63 19.96 1.79 -13.86
CA ALA A 63 19.18 1.14 -12.82
C ALA A 63 17.75 0.94 -13.31
N LYS A 64 17.39 -0.30 -13.65
CA LYS A 64 16.03 -0.72 -14.06
C LYS A 64 15.07 -0.77 -12.85
N GLY A 65 15.26 0.11 -11.88
CA GLY A 65 14.61 0.09 -10.56
C GLY A 65 13.34 0.92 -10.45
N PHE A 66 13.01 1.72 -11.46
CA PHE A 66 11.80 2.56 -11.48
C PHE A 66 11.04 2.35 -12.78
N SER A 67 10.38 1.21 -12.94
CA SER A 67 9.40 1.07 -14.02
C SER A 67 8.22 1.98 -13.71
N LYS A 68 8.07 3.08 -14.46
CA LYS A 68 6.86 3.92 -14.41
C LYS A 68 5.65 3.01 -14.61
N LYS A 69 4.77 2.96 -13.60
CA LYS A 69 3.46 2.31 -13.72
C LYS A 69 2.71 3.04 -14.83
N SER A 70 2.53 2.39 -15.97
CA SER A 70 1.81 2.96 -17.11
C SER A 70 0.42 3.41 -16.65
N HIS A 71 0.11 4.70 -16.84
CA HIS A 71 -1.13 5.37 -16.40
C HIS A 71 -2.38 4.94 -17.20
N LYS A 72 -2.44 3.67 -17.62
CA LYS A 72 -3.54 3.11 -18.40
C LYS A 72 -4.87 3.23 -17.64
N SER A 73 -4.87 3.07 -16.31
CA SER A 73 -6.06 3.26 -15.46
C SER A 73 -6.59 4.69 -15.43
N GLY A 74 -5.71 5.69 -15.34
CA GLY A 74 -6.10 7.10 -15.31
C GLY A 74 -6.79 7.54 -16.61
N ARG A 75 -6.32 7.05 -17.76
CA ARG A 75 -6.94 7.34 -19.06
C ARG A 75 -8.34 6.76 -19.18
N TYR A 76 -8.58 5.54 -18.70
CA TYR A 76 -9.91 4.93 -18.72
C TYR A 76 -10.90 5.66 -17.80
N PHE A 77 -10.45 6.14 -16.64
CA PHE A 77 -11.30 6.93 -15.74
C PHE A 77 -11.81 8.22 -16.40
N VAL A 78 -10.92 8.94 -17.10
CA VAL A 78 -11.30 10.17 -17.82
C VAL A 78 -12.28 9.87 -18.95
N ILE A 79 -12.01 8.85 -19.77
CA ILE A 79 -12.91 8.45 -20.88
C ILE A 79 -14.28 8.08 -20.33
N PHE A 80 -14.34 7.28 -19.27
CA PHE A 80 -15.60 6.90 -18.63
C PHE A 80 -16.37 8.12 -18.09
N GLY A 81 -15.69 9.05 -17.42
CA GLY A 81 -16.30 10.28 -16.92
C GLY A 81 -16.92 11.16 -18.01
N VAL A 82 -16.22 11.31 -19.15
CA VAL A 82 -16.75 12.08 -20.29
C VAL A 82 -17.98 11.42 -20.90
N VAL A 83 -17.98 10.10 -21.06
CA VAL A 83 -19.13 9.35 -21.59
C VAL A 83 -20.36 9.53 -20.70
N VAL A 84 -20.20 9.36 -19.39
CA VAL A 84 -21.30 9.54 -18.42
C VAL A 84 -21.84 10.98 -18.45
N ALA A 85 -20.96 11.99 -18.52
CA ALA A 85 -21.36 13.39 -18.60
C ALA A 85 -22.21 13.69 -19.85
N VAL A 86 -21.82 13.16 -21.02
CA VAL A 86 -22.57 13.34 -22.27
C VAL A 86 -23.96 12.69 -22.20
N VAL A 87 -24.06 11.49 -21.61
CA VAL A 87 -25.35 10.82 -21.41
C VAL A 87 -26.28 11.64 -20.53
N ILE A 88 -25.77 12.18 -19.41
CA ILE A 88 -26.55 13.04 -18.50
C ILE A 88 -27.06 14.28 -19.24
N ILE A 89 -26.20 14.96 -20.00
CA ILE A 89 -26.59 16.14 -20.79
C ILE A 89 -27.67 15.78 -21.81
N GLY A 90 -27.54 14.65 -22.51
CA GLY A 90 -28.54 14.18 -23.48
C GLY A 90 -29.91 13.94 -22.84
N VAL A 91 -29.94 13.33 -21.66
CA VAL A 91 -31.19 13.12 -20.89
C VAL A 91 -31.79 14.46 -20.45
N LEU A 92 -30.98 15.40 -19.98
CA LEU A 92 -31.45 16.73 -19.58
C LEU A 92 -32.04 17.50 -20.77
N VAL A 93 -31.40 17.45 -21.94
CA VAL A 93 -31.91 18.09 -23.16
C VAL A 93 -33.21 17.44 -23.61
N MET A 94 -33.29 16.10 -23.61
CA MET A 94 -34.53 15.38 -23.94
C MET A 94 -35.65 15.73 -22.96
N ALA A 95 -35.37 15.78 -21.67
CA ALA A 95 -36.35 16.20 -20.67
C ALA A 95 -36.81 17.64 -20.93
N TRP A 96 -35.88 18.57 -21.15
CA TRP A 96 -36.20 19.97 -21.43
C TRP A 96 -37.03 20.16 -22.71
N MET A 97 -36.72 19.40 -23.77
CA MET A 97 -37.52 19.38 -25.00
C MET A 97 -38.92 18.79 -24.77
N LYS A 98 -39.07 17.82 -23.88
CA LYS A 98 -40.36 17.17 -23.58
C LYS A 98 -41.25 18.00 -22.66
N PHE A 99 -40.68 18.94 -21.90
CA PHE A 99 -41.40 19.85 -21.00
C PHE A 99 -41.58 21.28 -21.57
N LYS A 100 -41.11 21.51 -22.80
CA LYS A 100 -41.38 22.72 -23.59
C LYS A 100 -42.54 22.48 -24.54
#